data_AF-U2YBK2-F1
#
_entry.id   AF-U2YBK2-F1
#
_cell.length_a   1.000
_cell.length_b   1.000
_cell.length_c   1.000
_cell.angle_alpha   90.00
_cell.angle_beta   90.00
_cell.angle_gamma   90.00
#
_symmetry.space_group_name_H-M   'P 1'
#
loop_
_entity.id
_entity.type
_entity.pdbx_description
1 polymer ?
#
loop_
_entity_poly.entity_id
_entity_poly.type
_entity_poly.pdbx_seq_one_letter_code
_entity_poly.pdbx_strand_id
1 'polypeptide(L)'
;MEVLKEHKGKVFTSALIAIIGVGLDVVPYFSVANIINNIVEGKVEIGAYIPYILAVLVGLLGSVLFHELSTIISHNLAYRVIEGKRKN
;
A
#
# COMPACT_ATOMS: atom_id res chain seq x y z
N MET A 1 27.56 -7.27 -4.26
CA MET A 1 26.40 -7.25 -5.20
C MET A 1 25.91 -8.65 -5.57
N GLU A 2 26.72 -9.71 -5.44
CA GLU A 2 26.33 -11.10 -5.78
C GLU A 2 25.24 -11.70 -4.89
N VAL A 3 25.31 -11.53 -3.56
CA VAL A 3 24.32 -12.09 -2.62
C VAL A 3 22.90 -11.53 -2.85
N LEU A 4 22.78 -10.30 -3.35
CA LEU A 4 21.50 -9.72 -3.74
C LEU A 4 20.96 -10.31 -5.05
N LYS A 5 21.83 -10.83 -5.94
CA LYS A 5 21.40 -11.49 -7.19
C LYS A 5 20.54 -12.72 -6.90
N GLU A 6 20.89 -13.50 -5.87
CA GLU A 6 20.13 -14.69 -5.44
C GLU A 6 18.74 -14.38 -4.89
N HIS A 7 18.48 -13.11 -4.56
CA HIS A 7 17.21 -12.68 -3.98
C HIS A 7 16.50 -11.57 -4.77
N LYS A 8 16.96 -11.30 -6.00
CA LYS A 8 16.40 -10.26 -6.89
C LYS A 8 14.88 -10.30 -7.01
N GLY A 9 14.31 -11.50 -7.13
CA GLY A 9 12.86 -11.68 -7.23
C GLY A 9 12.13 -11.10 -6.01
N LYS A 10 12.62 -11.39 -4.80
CA LYS A 10 12.00 -10.90 -3.55
C LYS A 10 12.13 -9.40 -3.37
N VAL A 11 13.28 -8.82 -3.75
CA VAL A 11 13.49 -7.36 -3.76
C VAL A 11 12.47 -6.68 -4.69
N PHE A 12 12.33 -7.20 -5.91
CA PHE A 12 11.39 -6.66 -6.88
C PHE A 12 9.95 -6.80 -6.39
N THR A 13 9.58 -7.96 -5.87
CA THR A 13 8.23 -8.22 -5.34
C THR A 13 7.90 -7.28 -4.18
N SER A 14 8.79 -7.10 -3.19
CA SER A 14 8.52 -6.18 -2.07
C SER A 14 8.35 -4.74 -2.56
N ALA A 15 9.19 -4.29 -3.51
CA ALA A 15 9.07 -2.96 -4.09
C ALA A 15 7.74 -2.77 -4.84
N LEU A 16 7.36 -3.75 -5.66
CA LEU A 16 6.09 -3.72 -6.40
C LEU A 16 4.88 -3.67 -5.46
N ILE A 17 4.88 -4.49 -4.41
CA ILE A 17 3.82 -4.49 -3.39
C ILE A 17 3.72 -3.12 -2.71
N ALA A 18 4.83 -2.48 -2.35
CA ALA A 18 4.81 -1.14 -1.76
C ALA A 18 4.23 -0.09 -2.74
N ILE A 19 4.58 -0.15 -4.02
CA ILE A 19 4.03 0.78 -5.03
C ILE A 19 2.52 0.63 -5.16
N ILE A 20 2.00 -0.61 -5.10
CA ILE A 20 0.56 -0.85 -5.08
C ILE A 20 -0.08 -0.22 -3.82
N GLY A 21 0.56 -0.37 -2.66
CA GLY A 21 0.14 0.27 -1.41
C GLY A 21 0.02 1.79 -1.53
N VAL A 22 1.02 2.44 -2.14
CA VAL A 22 0.99 3.89 -2.43
C VAL A 22 -0.18 4.25 -3.34
N GLY A 23 -0.45 3.44 -4.38
CA GLY A 23 -1.59 3.65 -5.27
C GLY A 23 -2.95 3.61 -4.54
N LEU A 24 -3.10 2.71 -3.57
CA LEU A 24 -4.30 2.63 -2.73
C LEU A 24 -4.44 3.84 -1.80
N ASP A 25 -3.33 4.39 -1.34
CA ASP A 25 -3.30 5.59 -0.49
C ASP A 25 -3.73 6.87 -1.24
N VAL A 26 -3.72 6.85 -2.57
CA VAL A 26 -4.23 7.95 -3.41
C VAL A 26 -5.77 7.97 -3.45
N VAL A 27 -6.44 6.83 -3.29
CA VAL A 27 -7.91 6.70 -3.40
C VAL A 27 -8.68 7.60 -2.41
N PRO A 28 -8.27 7.73 -1.13
CA PRO A 28 -8.90 8.65 -0.18
C PRO A 28 -8.96 10.10 -0.66
N TYR A 29 -7.94 10.62 -1.35
CA TYR A 29 -7.92 12.01 -1.79
C TYR A 29 -9.03 12.31 -2.79
N PHE A 30 -9.20 11.44 -3.80
CA PHE A 30 -10.29 11.58 -4.76
C PHE A 30 -11.66 11.35 -4.12
N SER A 31 -11.76 10.42 -3.18
CA SER A 31 -13.00 10.16 -2.44
C SER A 31 -13.45 11.38 -1.63
N VAL A 32 -12.51 12.01 -0.91
CA VAL A 32 -12.78 13.24 -0.13
C VAL A 32 -13.16 14.40 -1.04
N ALA A 33 -12.49 14.57 -2.19
CA ALA A 33 -12.87 15.59 -3.16
C ALA A 33 -14.34 15.43 -3.63
N ASN A 34 -14.77 14.19 -3.91
CA ASN A 34 -16.16 13.92 -4.28
C ASN A 34 -17.15 14.15 -3.13
N ILE A 35 -16.77 13.82 -1.89
CA ILE A 35 -17.59 14.12 -0.70
C ILE A 35 -17.79 15.64 -0.59
N ILE A 36 -16.73 16.43 -0.75
CA ILE A 36 -16.80 17.89 -0.73
C ILE A 36 -17.73 18.41 -1.84
N ASN A 37 -17.60 17.90 -3.06
CA ASN A 37 -18.47 18.28 -4.18
C ASN A 37 -19.95 17.98 -3.86
N ASN A 38 -20.25 16.81 -3.28
CA ASN A 38 -21.61 16.46 -2.88
C ASN A 38 -22.19 17.42 -1.82
N ILE A 39 -21.37 17.85 -0.86
CA ILE A 39 -21.77 18.84 0.15
C ILE A 39 -22.06 20.19 -0.52
N VAL A 40 -21.19 20.65 -1.42
CA VAL A 40 -21.35 21.91 -2.16
C VAL A 40 -22.61 21.90 -3.04
N GLU A 41 -22.93 20.76 -3.63
CA GLU A 41 -24.17 20.54 -4.41
C GLU A 41 -25.43 20.44 -3.53
N GLY A 42 -25.28 20.46 -2.20
CA GLY A 42 -26.41 20.40 -1.27
C GLY A 42 -27.04 19.01 -1.14
N LYS A 43 -26.31 17.93 -1.49
CA LYS A 43 -26.83 16.56 -1.34
C LYS A 43 -26.95 16.20 0.13
N VAL A 44 -28.17 15.87 0.57
CA VAL A 44 -28.47 15.51 1.97
C VAL A 44 -28.57 14.00 2.21
N GLU A 45 -28.71 13.21 1.15
CA GLU A 45 -28.88 11.77 1.23
C GLU A 45 -27.56 11.07 1.57
N ILE A 46 -27.53 10.32 2.68
CA ILE A 46 -26.32 9.58 3.09
C ILE A 46 -25.83 8.61 2.01
N GLY A 47 -26.74 8.09 1.19
CA GLY A 47 -26.43 7.20 0.07
C GLY A 47 -25.45 7.80 -0.93
N ALA A 48 -25.43 9.13 -1.11
CA ALA A 48 -24.49 9.82 -1.97
C ALA A 48 -23.03 9.78 -1.43
N TYR A 49 -22.85 9.50 -0.14
CA TYR A 49 -21.55 9.52 0.55
C TYR A 49 -20.98 8.12 0.79
N ILE A 50 -21.84 7.10 0.94
CA ILE A 50 -21.43 5.73 1.26
C ILE A 50 -20.35 5.18 0.32
N PRO A 51 -20.45 5.29 -1.03
CA PRO A 51 -19.43 4.75 -1.92
C PRO A 51 -18.04 5.37 -1.67
N TYR A 52 -17.99 6.68 -1.44
CA TYR A 52 -16.73 7.39 -1.19
C TYR A 52 -16.16 7.07 0.20
N ILE A 53 -17.01 6.93 1.21
CA ILE A 53 -16.58 6.51 2.55
C ILE A 53 -15.98 5.10 2.51
N LEU A 54 -16.64 4.16 1.82
CA LEU A 54 -16.11 2.81 1.63
C LEU A 54 -14.82 2.81 0.82
N ALA A 55 -14.71 3.65 -0.20
CA ALA A 55 -13.48 3.81 -0.97
C ALA A 55 -12.32 4.35 -0.12
N VAL A 56 -12.57 5.31 0.79
CA VAL A 56 -11.56 5.77 1.78
C VAL A 56 -11.13 4.61 2.67
N LEU A 57 -12.10 3.86 3.22
CA LEU A 57 -11.81 2.74 4.11
C LEU A 57 -10.95 1.66 3.43
N VAL A 58 -11.35 1.23 2.22
CA VAL A 58 -10.63 0.23 1.45
C VAL A 58 -9.27 0.76 0.99
N GLY A 59 -9.18 2.03 0.58
CA GLY A 59 -7.93 2.67 0.19
C GLY A 59 -6.90 2.68 1.31
N LEU A 60 -7.30 3.13 2.51
CA LEU A 60 -6.42 3.20 3.69
C LEU A 60 -6.06 1.81 4.24
N LEU A 61 -7.04 0.92 4.40
CA LEU A 61 -6.76 -0.44 4.87
C LEU A 61 -5.86 -1.18 3.88
N GLY A 62 -6.15 -1.03 2.58
CA GLY A 62 -5.33 -1.57 1.52
C GLY A 62 -3.91 -1.01 1.53
N SER A 63 -3.74 0.31 1.64
CA SER A 63 -2.40 0.92 1.66
C SER A 63 -1.55 0.39 2.80
N VAL A 64 -2.11 0.34 4.01
CA VAL A 64 -1.44 -0.20 5.20
C VAL A 64 -1.07 -1.68 5.00
N LEU A 65 -2.01 -2.51 4.56
CA LEU A 65 -1.74 -3.95 4.36
C LEU A 65 -0.59 -4.19 3.38
N PHE A 66 -0.58 -3.50 2.24
CA PHE A 66 0.47 -3.65 1.24
C PHE A 66 1.81 -3.10 1.74
N HIS A 67 1.83 -1.98 2.47
CA HIS A 67 3.05 -1.46 3.07
C HIS A 67 3.65 -2.40 4.12
N GLU A 68 2.82 -2.98 5.00
CA GLU A 68 3.27 -3.95 5.99
C GLU A 68 3.80 -5.23 5.35
N LEU A 69 3.10 -5.77 4.34
CA LEU A 69 3.58 -6.93 3.58
C LEU A 69 4.93 -6.67 2.91
N SER A 70 5.10 -5.49 2.29
CA SER A 70 6.38 -5.10 1.70
C SER A 70 7.50 -5.03 2.75
N THR A 71 7.21 -4.45 3.91
CA THR A 71 8.15 -4.33 5.03
C THR A 71 8.55 -5.71 5.56
N ILE A 72 7.60 -6.61 5.79
CA ILE A 72 7.88 -7.99 6.24
C ILE A 72 8.77 -8.73 5.23
N ILE A 73 8.46 -8.65 3.92
CA ILE A 73 9.24 -9.34 2.88
C ILE A 73 10.67 -8.79 2.82
N SER A 74 10.83 -7.47 2.80
CA SER A 74 12.13 -6.81 2.71
C SER A 74 12.98 -7.03 3.99
N HIS A 75 12.36 -7.01 5.16
CA HIS A 75 13.04 -7.24 6.43
C HIS A 75 13.50 -8.69 6.59
N ASN A 76 12.64 -9.66 6.22
CA ASN A 76 13.01 -11.08 6.21
C ASN A 76 14.13 -11.35 5.20
N LEU A 77 14.10 -10.66 4.06
CA LEU A 77 15.17 -10.74 3.08
C LEU A 77 16.49 -10.20 3.64
N ALA A 78 16.48 -9.04 4.30
CA ALA A 78 17.67 -8.46 4.91
C ALA A 78 18.32 -9.42 5.92
N TYR A 79 17.51 -10.06 6.79
CA TYR A 79 18.00 -11.08 7.72
C TYR A 79 18.68 -12.26 7.00
N ARG A 80 18.06 -12.80 5.95
CA ARG A 80 18.62 -13.92 5.19
C ARG A 80 19.95 -13.57 4.51
N VAL A 81 20.08 -12.35 3.99
CA VAL A 81 21.33 -11.86 3.40
C VAL A 81 22.44 -11.80 4.46
N ILE A 82 22.14 -11.29 5.65
CA ILE A 82 23.10 -11.20 6.76
C ILE A 82 23.49 -12.61 7.25
N GLU A 83 22.52 -13.51 7.38
CA GLU A 83 22.76 -14.90 7.79
C GLU A 83 23.66 -15.63 6.79
N GLY A 84 23.38 -15.50 5.48
CA GLY A 84 24.21 -16.10 4.42
C GLY A 84 25.64 -15.57 4.44
N LYS A 85 25.84 -14.29 4.78
CA LYS A 85 27.18 -13.71 4.94
C LYS A 85 27.94 -14.15 6.19
N ARG A 86 27.25 -14.65 7.23
CA ARG A 86 27.89 -15.14 8.47
C ARG A 86 28.29 -16.60 8.39
N LYS A 87 27.62 -17.38 7.53
CA LYS A 87 27.86 -18.82 7.35
C LYS A 87 28.96 -19.11 6.32
N ASN A 88 29.34 -18.12 5.51
CA ASN A 88 30.45 -18.14 4.56
C ASN A 88 31.61 -17.31 5.09
#